data_AF-A0A820W7X1-F1
#
_entry.id   AF-A0A820W7X1-F1
#
_cell.length_a   1.000
_cell.length_b   1.000
_cell.length_c   1.000
_cell.angle_alpha   90.00
_cell.angle_beta   90.00
_cell.angle_gamma   90.00
#
_symmetry.space_group_name_H-M   'P 1'
#
loop_
_entity.id
_entity.type
_entity.pdbx_description
1 polymer ?
#
loop_
_entity_poly.entity_id
_entity_poly.type
_entity_poly.pdbx_seq_one_letter_code
_entity_poly.pdbx_strand_id
1 'polypeptide(L)'
;MRNSIELHMSGLCKLGTIPNCKHVQTFRGHINNACCISWHPQSTLTQDPAMINLASSSFDGSIKLWNLQSDEPIAEIEGHAPFRVSKVKFHPSGRFLTTACYDHSWRLWDLETQEEILHQESHSKAVHDITFQCDGSLSAHCVC
;
A
#
# COMPACT_ATOMS: atom_id res chain seq x y z
N MET A 1 26.58 -26.30 6.76
CA MET A 1 25.72 -27.22 5.99
C MET A 1 24.35 -27.19 6.66
N ARG A 2 23.27 -26.98 5.89
CA ARG A 2 21.84 -26.92 6.29
C ARG A 2 21.43 -25.61 6.99
N ASN A 3 20.39 -24.88 6.61
CA ASN A 3 19.30 -25.15 5.65
C ASN A 3 18.89 -23.88 4.91
N SER A 4 18.74 -24.04 3.60
CA SER A 4 17.79 -23.34 2.75
C SER A 4 16.41 -23.28 3.41
N ILE A 5 15.90 -22.08 3.66
CA ILE A 5 14.50 -21.84 4.01
C ILE A 5 13.92 -20.90 2.95
N GLU A 6 13.30 -21.56 1.98
CA GLU A 6 12.06 -21.19 1.30
C GLU A 6 11.96 -19.81 0.62
N LEU A 7 12.17 -19.84 -0.69
CA LEU A 7 11.57 -18.93 -1.67
C LEU A 7 10.04 -19.15 -1.76
N HIS A 8 9.31 -19.02 -0.65
CA HIS A 8 7.85 -18.90 -0.73
C HIS A 8 7.51 -17.43 -0.83
N MET A 9 6.67 -17.08 -1.82
CA MET A 9 6.14 -15.74 -1.99
C MET A 9 5.36 -15.39 -0.72
N SER A 10 6.05 -14.78 0.22
CA SER A 10 5.53 -14.47 1.54
C SER A 10 4.96 -13.06 1.47
N GLY A 11 3.77 -12.83 2.02
CA GLY A 11 3.15 -11.51 2.13
C GLY A 11 3.92 -10.51 3.00
N LEU A 12 5.23 -10.71 3.16
CA LEU A 12 6.13 -9.92 3.97
C LEU A 12 6.56 -8.67 3.19
N CYS A 13 6.40 -7.51 3.82
CA CYS A 13 7.09 -6.30 3.38
C CYS A 13 8.33 -6.11 4.25
N LYS A 14 9.49 -5.80 3.65
CA LYS A 14 10.75 -5.64 4.38
C LYS A 14 11.27 -4.21 4.24
N LEU A 15 11.71 -3.65 5.36
CA LEU A 15 12.40 -2.39 5.43
C LEU A 15 13.90 -2.63 5.63
N GLY A 16 14.71 -1.88 4.88
CA GLY A 16 16.16 -1.91 4.99
C GLY A 16 16.76 -0.51 4.83
N THR A 17 17.94 -0.30 5.41
CA THR A 17 18.72 0.93 5.24
C THR A 17 19.43 0.96 3.89
N ILE A 18 19.64 2.14 3.34
CA ILE A 18 20.47 2.38 2.14
C ILE A 18 21.64 3.27 2.56
N PRO A 19 22.87 3.07 2.06
CA PRO A 19 23.27 2.13 0.99
C PRO A 19 23.60 0.70 1.45
N ASN A 20 23.68 0.45 2.77
CA ASN A 20 24.24 -0.80 3.29
C ASN A 20 23.26 -2.00 3.28
N CYS A 21 22.01 -1.81 2.83
CA CYS A 21 20.95 -2.81 2.78
C CYS A 21 20.76 -3.58 4.11
N LYS A 22 21.08 -2.97 5.26
CA LYS A 22 20.88 -3.62 6.56
C LYS A 22 19.39 -3.69 6.83
N HIS A 23 18.91 -4.89 7.16
CA HIS A 23 17.54 -5.11 7.58
C HIS A 23 17.20 -4.25 8.80
N VAL A 24 16.05 -3.59 8.75
CA VAL A 24 15.50 -2.80 9.86
C VAL A 24 14.28 -3.49 10.42
N GLN A 25 13.33 -3.84 9.55
CA GLN A 25 12.01 -4.28 9.98
C GLN A 25 11.36 -5.24 8.97
N THR A 26 10.57 -6.19 9.45
CA THR A 26 9.72 -7.05 8.61
C THR A 26 8.26 -6.85 9.01
N PHE A 27 7.47 -6.28 8.11
CA PHE A 27 6.03 -6.13 8.25
C PHE A 27 5.33 -7.45 7.93
N ARG A 28 4.63 -8.00 8.92
CA ARG A 28 3.96 -9.30 8.89
C ARG A 28 2.46 -9.05 9.04
N GLY A 29 1.69 -9.42 8.01
CA GLY A 29 0.24 -9.28 8.12
C GLY A 29 -0.54 -9.71 6.89
N HIS A 30 0.00 -9.54 5.67
CA HIS A 30 -0.71 -10.02 4.49
C HIS A 30 -0.76 -11.55 4.45
N ILE A 31 -1.95 -12.07 4.15
CA ILE A 31 -2.22 -13.50 4.03
C ILE A 31 -1.66 -14.01 2.70
N ASN A 32 -1.89 -13.24 1.62
CA ASN A 32 -1.34 -13.50 0.29
C ASN A 32 -0.18 -12.56 -0.07
N ASN A 33 0.32 -12.69 -1.30
CA ASN A 33 1.43 -11.89 -1.81
C ASN A 33 1.14 -10.39 -1.73
N ALA A 34 2.04 -9.66 -1.08
CA ALA A 34 2.06 -8.20 -1.16
C ALA A 34 2.43 -7.77 -2.60
N CYS A 35 1.68 -6.82 -3.15
CA CYS A 35 1.87 -6.28 -4.51
C CYS A 35 2.73 -5.02 -4.53
N CYS A 36 2.41 -4.08 -3.63
CA CYS A 36 2.97 -2.75 -3.62
C CYS A 36 3.13 -2.30 -2.17
N ILE A 37 4.13 -1.44 -1.93
CA ILE A 37 4.31 -0.69 -0.70
C ILE A 37 4.58 0.77 -1.05
N SER A 38 4.01 1.70 -0.29
CA SER A 38 4.17 3.13 -0.46
C SER A 38 4.47 3.79 0.87
N TRP A 39 5.43 4.71 0.88
CA TRP A 39 5.69 5.61 2.01
C TRP A 39 4.64 6.72 2.07
N HIS A 40 4.26 7.09 3.28
CA HIS A 40 3.60 8.35 3.56
C HIS A 40 4.57 9.50 3.20
N PRO A 41 4.11 10.58 2.55
CA PRO A 41 5.00 11.65 2.04
C PRO A 41 5.82 12.36 3.13
N GLN A 42 5.33 12.36 4.37
CA GLN A 42 6.03 12.95 5.52
C GLN A 42 6.75 11.92 6.41
N SER A 43 6.72 10.64 6.04
CA SER A 43 7.39 9.59 6.82
C SER A 43 8.88 9.87 6.97
N THR A 44 9.41 9.66 8.17
CA THR A 44 10.81 9.93 8.54
C THR A 44 11.26 11.40 8.44
N LEU A 45 10.36 12.32 8.04
CA LEU A 45 10.61 13.77 7.96
C LEU A 45 9.95 14.51 9.13
N THR A 46 8.62 14.46 9.19
CA THR A 46 7.82 15.15 10.22
C THR A 46 6.72 14.28 10.81
N GLN A 47 6.36 13.18 10.15
CA GLN A 47 5.35 12.23 10.64
C GLN A 47 5.88 11.48 11.86
N ASP A 48 5.05 11.34 12.89
CA ASP A 48 5.34 10.51 14.06
C ASP A 48 5.52 9.04 13.63
N PRO A 49 6.61 8.35 14.04
CA PRO A 49 6.81 6.92 13.81
C PRO A 49 5.66 6.01 14.29
N ALA A 50 4.83 6.44 15.25
CA ALA A 50 3.67 5.71 15.74
C ALA A 50 2.44 5.80 14.81
N MET A 51 2.38 6.84 13.97
CA MET A 51 1.30 7.08 13.00
C MET A 51 1.49 6.23 11.73
N ILE A 52 0.53 6.32 10.81
CA ILE A 52 0.63 5.68 9.49
C ILE A 52 1.82 6.28 8.74
N ASN A 53 2.80 5.42 8.44
CA ASN A 53 4.03 5.76 7.72
C ASN A 53 4.15 5.00 6.40
N LEU A 54 3.47 3.86 6.28
CA LEU A 54 3.47 3.02 5.10
C LEU A 54 2.07 2.47 4.84
N ALA A 55 1.79 2.18 3.57
CA ALA A 55 0.66 1.38 3.14
C ALA A 55 1.15 0.29 2.19
N SER A 56 0.60 -0.91 2.29
CA SER A 56 0.87 -1.99 1.34
C SER A 56 -0.42 -2.66 0.88
N SER A 57 -0.39 -3.23 -0.32
CA SER A 57 -1.54 -3.91 -0.92
C SER A 57 -1.24 -5.39 -1.21
N SER A 58 -2.27 -6.21 -1.36
CA SER A 58 -2.16 -7.66 -1.57
C SER A 58 -3.05 -8.20 -2.69
N PHE A 59 -2.78 -9.45 -3.09
CA PHE A 59 -3.57 -10.25 -4.03
C PHE A 59 -4.97 -10.59 -3.53
N ASP A 60 -5.19 -10.63 -2.21
CA ASP A 60 -6.49 -10.90 -1.58
C ASP A 60 -7.41 -9.67 -1.51
N GLY A 61 -6.93 -8.50 -1.96
CA GLY A 61 -7.66 -7.25 -1.88
C GLY A 61 -7.45 -6.48 -0.58
N SER A 62 -6.67 -7.01 0.37
CA SER A 62 -6.32 -6.27 1.58
C SER A 62 -5.34 -5.15 1.30
N ILE A 63 -5.56 -4.03 1.99
CA ILE A 63 -4.59 -2.96 2.12
C ILE A 63 -4.26 -2.79 3.60
N LYS A 64 -2.98 -2.87 3.95
CA LYS A 64 -2.53 -2.75 5.33
C LYS A 64 -1.77 -1.46 5.54
N LEU A 65 -2.03 -0.82 6.67
CA LEU A 65 -1.40 0.41 7.09
C LEU A 65 -0.43 0.11 8.22
N TRP A 66 0.76 0.68 8.15
CA TRP A 66 1.86 0.36 9.06
C TRP A 66 2.43 1.62 9.68
N ASN A 67 2.84 1.49 10.94
CA ASN A 67 3.73 2.43 11.58
C ASN A 67 5.16 1.89 11.56
N LEU A 68 6.12 2.63 12.12
CA LEU A 68 7.53 2.23 12.17
C LEU A 68 7.95 1.67 13.54
N GLN A 69 6.98 1.40 14.42
CA GLN A 69 7.20 0.92 15.78
C GLN A 69 6.73 -0.53 15.99
N SER A 70 5.90 -1.05 15.09
CA SER A 70 5.33 -2.40 15.13
C SER A 70 5.59 -3.17 13.84
N ASP A 71 5.81 -4.47 13.96
CA ASP A 71 5.89 -5.40 12.83
C ASP A 71 4.50 -5.84 12.33
N GLU A 72 3.46 -5.53 13.10
CA GLU A 72 2.05 -5.80 12.77
C GLU A 72 1.35 -4.56 12.20
N PRO A 73 0.35 -4.73 11.32
CA PRO A 73 -0.40 -3.59 10.78
C PRO A 73 -1.19 -2.91 11.90
N ILE A 74 -1.27 -1.58 11.84
CA ILE A 74 -2.07 -0.79 12.79
C ILE A 74 -3.54 -0.63 12.35
N ALA A 75 -3.80 -0.80 11.07
CA ALA A 75 -5.13 -0.77 10.48
C ALA A 75 -5.14 -1.51 9.13
N GLU A 76 -6.34 -1.87 8.69
CA GLU A 76 -6.61 -2.53 7.42
C GLU A 76 -7.77 -1.84 6.72
N ILE A 77 -7.65 -1.65 5.41
CA ILE A 77 -8.71 -1.15 4.55
C ILE A 77 -9.22 -2.35 3.74
N GLU A 78 -10.51 -2.61 3.89
CA GLU A 78 -11.24 -3.66 3.18
C GLU A 78 -12.09 -3.07 2.05
N GLY A 79 -12.61 -3.93 1.17
CA GLY A 79 -13.55 -3.53 0.11
C GLY A 79 -13.14 -3.97 -1.30
N HIS A 80 -11.88 -4.33 -1.51
CA HIS A 80 -11.40 -4.82 -2.81
C HIS A 80 -11.43 -6.34 -2.97
N ALA A 81 -11.71 -7.09 -1.89
CA ALA A 81 -11.79 -8.55 -1.96
C ALA A 81 -12.92 -9.01 -2.92
N PRO A 82 -12.72 -10.10 -3.69
CA PRO A 82 -11.55 -10.99 -3.70
C PRO A 82 -10.47 -10.55 -4.72
N PHE A 83 -10.56 -9.33 -5.24
CA PHE A 83 -9.71 -8.87 -6.34
C PHE A 83 -8.37 -8.33 -5.85
N ARG A 84 -7.33 -8.55 -6.65
CA ARG A 84 -5.99 -8.04 -6.39
C ARG A 84 -5.96 -6.51 -6.44
N VAL A 85 -5.36 -5.89 -5.42
CA VAL A 85 -5.03 -4.46 -5.42
C VAL A 85 -3.61 -4.27 -5.96
N SER A 86 -3.53 -3.79 -7.18
CA SER A 86 -2.29 -3.68 -7.97
C SER A 86 -1.36 -2.58 -7.45
N LYS A 87 -1.93 -1.48 -6.96
CA LYS A 87 -1.19 -0.31 -6.50
C LYS A 87 -1.87 0.38 -5.33
N VAL A 88 -1.05 0.92 -4.44
CA VAL A 88 -1.43 1.91 -3.42
C VAL A 88 -0.53 3.14 -3.55
N LYS A 89 -1.10 4.33 -3.42
CA LYS A 89 -0.36 5.59 -3.42
C LYS A 89 -0.96 6.59 -2.44
N PHE A 90 -0.10 7.18 -1.62
CA PHE A 90 -0.49 8.34 -0.82
C PHE A 90 -0.62 9.57 -1.72
N HIS A 91 -1.65 10.35 -1.46
CA HIS A 91 -1.74 11.72 -1.94
C HIS A 91 -0.62 12.56 -1.30
N PRO A 92 -0.07 13.60 -1.97
CA PRO A 92 0.99 14.44 -1.41
C PRO A 92 0.65 15.10 -0.06
N SER A 93 -0.63 15.32 0.24
CA SER A 93 -1.07 15.82 1.55
C SER A 93 -0.92 14.81 2.69
N GLY A 94 -0.77 13.51 2.38
CA GLY A 94 -0.71 12.43 3.37
C GLY A 94 -2.06 11.93 3.89
N ARG A 95 -3.12 12.74 3.76
CA ARG A 95 -4.47 12.38 4.24
C ARG A 95 -5.17 11.32 3.41
N PHE A 96 -4.98 11.34 2.09
CA PHE A 96 -5.68 10.45 1.18
C PHE A 96 -4.80 9.32 0.67
N LEU A 97 -5.42 8.18 0.40
CA LEU A 97 -4.79 7.02 -0.22
C LEU A 97 -5.60 6.59 -1.44
N THR A 98 -4.95 6.42 -2.60
CA THR A 98 -5.58 5.79 -3.76
C THR A 98 -5.19 4.34 -3.88
N THR A 99 -6.15 3.52 -4.32
CA THR A 99 -5.96 2.11 -4.62
C THR A 99 -6.37 1.82 -6.05
N ALA A 100 -5.56 1.09 -6.79
CA ALA A 100 -5.90 0.56 -8.12
C ALA A 100 -6.17 -0.95 -8.00
N CYS A 101 -7.26 -1.43 -8.60
CA CYS A 101 -7.73 -2.79 -8.40
C CYS A 101 -8.06 -3.50 -9.72
N TYR A 102 -7.99 -4.83 -9.66
CA TYR A 102 -8.34 -5.73 -10.76
C TYR A 102 -9.86 -5.92 -10.92
N ASP A 103 -10.67 -5.33 -10.04
CA ASP A 103 -12.13 -5.18 -10.20
C ASP A 103 -12.52 -4.11 -11.23
N HIS A 104 -11.54 -3.60 -11.99
CA HIS A 104 -11.67 -2.54 -13.00
C HIS A 104 -11.94 -1.14 -12.41
N SER A 105 -11.81 -1.01 -11.09
CA SER A 105 -11.97 0.25 -10.39
C SER A 105 -10.65 0.77 -9.82
N TRP A 106 -10.67 2.05 -9.49
CA TRP A 106 -9.78 2.62 -8.50
C TRP A 106 -10.60 3.39 -7.48
N ARG A 107 -10.08 3.48 -6.25
CA ARG A 107 -10.77 4.12 -5.12
C ARG A 107 -9.88 5.13 -4.42
N LEU A 108 -10.52 6.10 -3.78
CA LEU A 108 -9.88 7.10 -2.93
C LEU A 108 -10.41 6.94 -1.51
N TRP A 109 -9.48 6.81 -0.58
CA TRP A 109 -9.74 6.64 0.84
C TRP A 109 -9.29 7.88 1.59
N ASP A 110 -10.12 8.35 2.50
CA ASP A 110 -9.74 9.35 3.49
C ASP A 110 -9.29 8.64 4.77
N LEU A 111 -8.00 8.77 5.10
CA LEU A 111 -7.42 8.10 6.26
C LEU A 111 -7.80 8.78 7.58
N GLU A 112 -8.28 10.03 7.53
CA GLU A 112 -8.74 10.76 8.72
C GLU A 112 -10.13 10.28 9.15
N THR A 113 -11.05 10.12 8.20
CA THR A 113 -12.41 9.61 8.46
C THR A 113 -12.52 8.09 8.37
N GLN A 114 -11.51 7.42 7.81
CA GLN A 114 -11.48 5.98 7.53
C GLN A 114 -12.60 5.54 6.56
N GLU A 115 -12.91 6.40 5.58
CA GLU A 115 -14.00 6.17 4.62
C GLU A 115 -13.50 6.13 3.18
N GLU A 116 -14.20 5.35 2.36
CA GLU A 116 -14.12 5.43 0.91
C GLU A 116 -14.88 6.67 0.44
N ILE A 117 -14.18 7.64 -0.15
CA ILE A 117 -14.77 8.91 -0.61
C ILE A 117 -14.96 8.97 -2.12
N LEU A 118 -14.33 8.07 -2.87
CA LEU A 118 -14.53 7.93 -4.31
C LEU A 118 -14.33 6.49 -4.75
N HIS A 119 -15.22 6.02 -5.63
CA HIS A 119 -15.11 4.75 -6.32
C HIS A 119 -15.37 4.97 -7.80
N GLN A 120 -14.35 4.72 -8.63
CA GLN A 120 -14.40 5.01 -10.05
C GLN A 120 -14.22 3.75 -10.90
N GLU A 121 -15.32 3.27 -11.46
CA GLU A 121 -15.38 2.21 -12.47
C GLU A 121 -15.27 2.81 -13.88
N SER A 122 -14.13 3.40 -14.21
CA SER A 122 -13.96 4.10 -15.50
C SER A 122 -13.42 3.20 -16.62
N HIS A 123 -12.99 1.99 -16.29
CA HIS A 123 -12.21 1.14 -17.19
C HIS A 123 -12.93 -0.17 -17.51
N SER A 124 -12.75 -0.66 -18.74
CA SER A 124 -13.29 -1.97 -19.18
C SER A 124 -12.42 -3.16 -18.76
N LYS A 125 -11.28 -2.90 -18.13
CA LYS A 125 -10.26 -3.86 -17.72
C LYS A 125 -9.60 -3.43 -16.40
N ALA A 126 -8.81 -4.34 -15.83
CA ALA A 126 -8.07 -4.12 -14.59
C ALA A 126 -7.21 -2.85 -14.61
N VAL A 127 -7.25 -2.10 -13.50
CA VAL A 127 -6.39 -0.93 -13.29
C VAL A 127 -5.06 -1.41 -12.72
N HIS A 128 -3.97 -1.14 -13.44
CA HIS A 128 -2.65 -1.66 -13.09
C HIS A 128 -1.79 -0.68 -12.32
N ASP A 129 -1.95 0.61 -12.58
CA ASP A 129 -1.21 1.65 -11.87
C ASP A 129 -2.10 2.88 -11.67
N ILE A 130 -1.78 3.63 -10.62
CA ILE A 130 -2.35 4.93 -10.30
C ILE A 130 -1.26 5.79 -9.67
N THR A 131 -1.23 7.07 -10.03
CA THR A 131 -0.29 8.04 -9.46
C THR A 131 -0.94 9.40 -9.31
N PHE A 132 -0.46 10.17 -8.34
CA PHE A 132 -0.78 11.57 -8.20
C PHE A 132 0.27 12.46 -8.88
N GLN A 133 -0.18 13.62 -9.35
CA GLN A 133 0.71 14.76 -9.60
C GLN A 133 1.33 15.23 -8.29
N CYS A 134 2.50 15.88 -8.35
CA CYS A 134 3.23 16.34 -7.17
C CYS A 134 2.43 17.32 -6.28
N ASP A 135 1.54 18.12 -6.86
CA ASP A 135 0.65 19.02 -6.12
C ASP A 135 -0.67 18.36 -5.67
N GLY A 136 -0.91 17.12 -6.12
CA GLY A 136 -2.10 16.34 -5.77
C GLY A 136 -3.37 16.69 -6.55
N SER A 137 -3.33 17.69 -7.44
CA SER A 137 -4.51 18.18 -8.15
C SER A 137 -5.04 17.21 -9.20
N LEU A 138 -4.15 16.41 -9.80
CA LEU A 138 -4.48 15.41 -10.81
C LEU A 138 -4.05 14.02 -10.37
N SER A 139 -4.81 13.01 -10.78
CA SER A 139 -4.43 11.61 -10.75
C SER A 139 -4.40 11.03 -12.16
N ALA A 140 -3.43 10.16 -12.43
CA ALA A 140 -3.33 9.41 -13.68
C ALA A 140 -3.40 7.91 -13.37
N HIS A 141 -4.13 7.16 -14.19
CA HIS A 141 -4.39 5.73 -14.03
C HIS A 141 -4.31 5.05 -15.40
N CYS A 142 -3.89 3.78 -15.42
CA CYS A 142 -3.75 3.03 -16.66
C CYS A 142 -4.24 1.59 -16.55
N VAL A 143 -4.59 1.05 -17.72
CA VAL A 143 -5.07 -0.33 -17.94
C VAL A 143 -4.16 -1.03 -18.95
N CYS A 144 -4.26 -2.36 -19.00
CA CYS A 144 -3.58 -3.22 -19.97
C CYS A 144 -4.47 -3.50 -21.18
#